data_AF-A0A1H8AYH3-F1
#
_entry.id   AF-A0A1H8AYH3-F1
#
_cell.length_a   1.000
_cell.length_b   1.000
_cell.length_c   1.000
_cell.angle_alpha   90.00
_cell.angle_beta   90.00
_cell.angle_gamma   90.00
#
_symmetry.space_group_name_H-M   'P 1'
#
loop_
_entity.id
_entity.type
_entity.pdbx_description
1 polymer ?
#
loop_
_entity_poly.entity_id
_entity_poly.type
_entity_poly.pdbx_seq_one_letter_code
_entity_poly.pdbx_strand_id
1 'polypeptide(L)'
;MRPSGMDRSEPSAEEQISAIIASAAQQPLPDAAFEIWCRRYRLDSIEGRPTAEEVRVYRTLTPQQMAEKYRNGRDHAHEGPMFGYLKRAHPRAGDDAITQAIITAVKFEGAAEAHFKWDGDFWACVVRAVAQAAAQYPDFLETTYRDARNNLAYDMK
;
A
#
# COMPACT_ATOMS: atom_id res chain seq x y z
N MET A 1 32.34 -0.04 -37.46
CA MET A 1 31.77 0.87 -36.44
C MET A 1 30.26 0.66 -36.41
N ARG A 2 29.72 -0.01 -35.37
CA ARG A 2 28.28 -0.05 -35.08
C ARG A 2 28.09 0.58 -33.70
N PRO A 3 27.15 1.50 -33.49
CA PRO A 3 27.03 2.18 -32.22
C PRO A 3 26.32 1.31 -31.18
N SER A 4 26.92 1.33 -30.00
CA SER A 4 26.44 1.08 -28.65
C SER A 4 25.00 0.58 -28.50
N GLY A 5 24.87 -0.61 -27.92
CA GLY A 5 23.64 -0.99 -27.22
C GLY A 5 23.31 0.06 -26.16
N MET A 6 22.04 0.44 -26.09
CA MET A 6 21.50 1.16 -24.94
C MET A 6 21.60 0.23 -23.74
N ASP A 7 22.62 0.46 -22.91
CA ASP A 7 22.67 -0.04 -21.56
C ASP A 7 21.56 0.70 -20.79
N ARG A 8 20.34 0.15 -20.79
CA ARG A 8 19.30 0.62 -19.88
C ARG A 8 19.68 0.10 -18.50
N SER A 9 20.56 0.82 -17.82
CA SER A 9 20.79 0.64 -16.39
C SER A 9 19.45 0.60 -15.68
N GLU A 10 19.25 -0.37 -14.80
CA GLU A 10 18.05 -0.42 -13.96
C GLU A 10 17.94 0.91 -13.19
N PRO A 11 16.74 1.51 -13.13
CA PRO A 11 16.55 2.76 -12.41
C PRO A 11 16.96 2.57 -10.94
N SER A 12 17.70 3.54 -10.42
CA SER A 12 18.11 3.57 -9.02
C SER A 12 16.91 3.50 -8.07
N ALA A 13 17.15 3.10 -6.82
CA ALA A 13 16.11 3.05 -5.79
C ALA A 13 15.37 4.38 -5.65
N GLU A 14 16.10 5.51 -5.69
CA GLU A 14 15.51 6.85 -5.59
C GLU A 14 14.64 7.19 -6.81
N GLU A 15 15.03 6.79 -8.02
CA GLU A 15 14.21 6.99 -9.23
C GLU A 15 12.92 6.16 -9.16
N GLN A 16 13.00 4.93 -8.65
CA GLN A 16 11.82 4.08 -8.47
C GLN A 16 10.87 4.62 -7.41
N ILE A 17 11.39 5.05 -6.26
CA ILE A 17 10.60 5.71 -5.20
C ILE A 17 9.98 7.00 -5.75
N SER A 18 10.76 7.83 -6.44
CA SER A 18 10.29 9.08 -7.02
C SER A 18 9.18 8.85 -8.05
N ALA A 19 9.26 7.78 -8.85
CA ALA A 19 8.20 7.41 -9.77
C ALA A 19 6.89 7.01 -9.06
N ILE A 20 6.98 6.27 -7.95
CA ILE A 20 5.81 5.93 -7.13
C ILE A 20 5.19 7.19 -6.52
N ILE A 21 6.01 8.09 -5.97
CA ILE A 21 5.55 9.35 -5.38
C ILE A 21 4.93 10.26 -6.45
N ALA A 22 5.53 10.36 -7.63
CA ALA A 22 5.02 11.18 -8.73
C ALA A 22 3.69 10.67 -9.29
N SER A 23 3.46 9.35 -9.24
CA SER A 23 2.15 8.74 -9.56
C SER A 23 1.11 9.14 -8.52
N ALA A 24 1.42 8.93 -7.22
CA ALA A 24 0.52 9.29 -6.12
C ALA A 24 0.18 10.79 -6.09
N ALA A 25 1.15 11.67 -6.39
CA ALA A 25 0.96 13.11 -6.42
C ALA A 25 -0.09 13.62 -7.44
N GLN A 26 -0.47 12.79 -8.41
CA GLN A 26 -1.49 13.13 -9.41
C GLN A 26 -2.93 12.89 -8.90
N GLN A 27 -3.07 12.21 -7.76
CA GLN A 27 -4.35 11.82 -7.20
C GLN A 27 -4.76 12.74 -6.04
N PRO A 28 -6.04 12.77 -5.66
CA PRO A 28 -6.44 13.37 -4.39
C PRO A 28 -5.76 12.66 -3.20
N LEU A 29 -5.62 13.37 -2.09
CA LEU A 29 -4.86 12.90 -0.93
C LEU A 29 -5.29 11.50 -0.40
N PRO A 30 -6.60 11.17 -0.27
CA PRO A 30 -7.01 9.83 0.18
C PRO A 30 -6.57 8.73 -0.79
N ASP A 31 -6.77 8.95 -2.09
CA ASP A 31 -6.40 7.99 -3.15
C ASP A 31 -4.89 7.79 -3.22
N ALA A 32 -4.11 8.87 -3.12
CA ALA A 32 -2.66 8.83 -3.05
C ALA A 32 -2.18 8.01 -1.84
N ALA A 33 -2.82 8.18 -0.67
CA ALA A 33 -2.51 7.39 0.51
C ALA A 33 -2.77 5.89 0.28
N PHE A 34 -3.88 5.56 -0.37
CA PHE A 34 -4.22 4.18 -0.71
C PHE A 34 -3.25 3.57 -1.73
N GLU A 35 -2.88 4.30 -2.78
CA GLU A 35 -1.90 3.83 -3.77
C GLU A 35 -0.55 3.51 -3.13
N ILE A 36 -0.03 4.40 -2.28
CA ILE A 36 1.24 4.18 -1.58
C ILE A 36 1.10 2.98 -0.63
N TRP A 37 -0.04 2.84 0.06
CA TRP A 37 -0.29 1.75 0.99
C TRP A 37 -0.28 0.37 0.31
N CYS A 38 -0.94 0.24 -0.85
CA CYS A 38 -0.90 -1.00 -1.64
C CYS A 38 0.53 -1.32 -2.15
N ARG A 39 1.38 -0.30 -2.32
CA ARG A 39 2.77 -0.46 -2.76
C ARG A 39 3.77 -0.62 -1.62
N ARG A 40 3.33 -0.68 -0.35
CA ARG A 40 4.20 -0.73 0.84
C ARG A 40 5.30 -1.79 0.74
N TYR A 41 4.98 -3.01 0.31
CA TYR A 41 5.96 -4.09 0.21
C TYR A 41 6.98 -3.87 -0.92
N ARG A 42 6.56 -3.20 -1.99
CA ARG A 42 7.47 -2.79 -3.07
C ARG A 42 8.41 -1.67 -2.60
N LEU A 43 7.87 -0.70 -1.85
CA LEU A 43 8.67 0.37 -1.25
C LEU A 43 9.69 -0.21 -0.26
N ASP A 44 9.26 -1.10 0.64
CA ASP A 44 10.15 -1.84 1.54
C ASP A 44 11.26 -2.56 0.74
N SER A 45 10.90 -3.28 -0.32
CA SER A 45 11.89 -3.99 -1.13
C SER A 45 12.89 -3.06 -1.82
N ILE A 46 12.46 -1.89 -2.31
CA ILE A 46 13.35 -0.89 -2.91
C ILE A 46 14.31 -0.31 -1.87
N GLU A 47 13.84 -0.15 -0.62
CA GLU A 47 14.64 0.30 0.52
C GLU A 47 15.49 -0.83 1.16
N GLY A 48 15.49 -2.04 0.59
CA GLY A 48 16.25 -3.17 1.13
C GLY A 48 15.66 -3.76 2.41
N ARG A 49 14.35 -3.62 2.60
CA ARG A 49 13.59 -4.17 3.72
C ARG A 49 12.73 -5.37 3.29
N PRO A 50 12.57 -6.37 4.18
CA PRO A 50 13.30 -6.52 5.44
C PRO A 50 14.78 -6.85 5.21
N THR A 51 15.63 -6.30 6.07
CA THR A 51 17.06 -6.60 6.12
C THR A 51 17.30 -8.06 6.52
N ALA A 52 18.50 -8.59 6.26
CA ALA A 52 18.85 -9.96 6.64
C ALA A 52 18.70 -10.22 8.15
N GLU A 53 18.92 -9.21 8.99
CA GLU A 53 18.71 -9.30 10.44
C GLU A 53 17.22 -9.34 10.79
N GLU A 54 16.41 -8.47 10.20
CA GLU A 54 14.96 -8.50 10.39
C GLU A 54 14.37 -9.85 9.96
N VAL A 55 14.85 -10.42 8.85
CA VAL A 55 14.44 -11.77 8.42
C VAL A 55 14.81 -12.83 9.45
N ARG A 56 16.01 -12.75 10.04
CA ARG A 56 16.42 -13.67 11.12
C ARG A 56 15.48 -13.57 12.32
N VAL A 57 15.14 -12.34 12.75
CA VAL A 57 14.19 -12.11 13.84
C VAL A 57 12.80 -12.64 13.47
N TYR A 58 12.30 -12.40 12.26
CA TYR A 58 10.94 -12.81 11.88
C TYR A 58 10.77 -14.33 11.88
N ARG A 59 11.85 -15.07 11.57
CA ARG A 59 11.85 -16.54 11.61
C ARG A 59 11.76 -17.12 13.02
N THR A 60 12.02 -16.34 14.07
CA THR A 60 11.89 -16.79 15.47
C THR A 60 10.54 -16.45 16.09
N LEU A 61 9.73 -15.61 15.44
CA LEU A 61 8.43 -15.20 15.93
C LEU A 61 7.39 -16.32 15.77
N THR A 62 6.56 -16.50 16.80
CA THR A 62 5.37 -17.37 16.70
C THR A 62 4.31 -16.76 15.78
N PRO A 63 3.35 -17.55 15.27
CA PRO A 63 2.24 -17.01 14.48
C PRO A 63 1.48 -15.88 15.18
N GLN A 64 1.30 -15.96 16.50
CA GLN A 64 0.65 -14.90 17.28
C GLN A 64 1.48 -13.61 17.30
N GLN A 65 2.80 -13.72 17.53
CA GLN A 65 3.70 -12.57 17.53
C GLN A 65 3.82 -11.94 16.13
N MET A 66 3.82 -12.77 15.08
CA MET A 66 3.73 -12.28 13.70
C MET A 66 2.43 -11.51 13.47
N ALA A 67 1.28 -12.07 13.87
CA ALA A 67 0.00 -11.39 13.72
C ALA A 67 -0.06 -10.07 14.52
N GLU A 68 0.50 -10.03 15.72
CA GLU A 68 0.60 -8.80 16.53
C GLU A 68 1.52 -7.76 15.88
N LYS A 69 2.69 -8.17 15.37
CA LYS A 69 3.57 -7.30 14.59
C LYS A 69 2.87 -6.71 13.36
N TYR A 70 2.13 -7.54 12.62
CA TYR A 70 1.35 -7.10 11.46
C TYR A 70 0.27 -6.08 11.86
N ARG A 71 -0.50 -6.35 12.92
CA ARG A 71 -1.49 -5.39 13.45
C ARG A 71 -0.84 -4.08 13.88
N ASN A 72 0.25 -4.15 14.64
CA ASN A 72 0.97 -2.98 15.11
C ASN A 72 1.48 -2.12 13.95
N GLY A 73 2.00 -2.75 12.88
CA GLY A 73 2.45 -2.03 11.68
C GLY A 73 1.32 -1.31 10.95
N ARG A 74 0.11 -1.89 10.94
CA ARG A 74 -1.09 -1.24 10.38
C ARG A 74 -1.55 -0.07 11.25
N ASP A 75 -1.65 -0.28 12.56
CA ASP A 75 -2.14 0.73 13.51
C ASP A 75 -1.25 1.98 13.53
N HIS A 76 0.07 1.79 13.38
CA HIS A 76 1.07 2.87 13.39
C HIS A 76 1.62 3.20 12.00
N ALA A 77 0.90 2.85 10.92
CA ALA A 77 1.37 3.10 9.55
C ALA A 77 1.70 4.59 9.29
N HIS A 78 0.95 5.50 9.92
CA HIS A 78 1.12 6.95 9.83
C HIS A 78 2.36 7.48 10.58
N GLU A 79 2.99 6.68 11.43
CA GLU A 79 4.25 7.03 12.13
C GLU A 79 5.48 6.50 11.36
N GLY A 80 5.24 5.67 10.34
CA GLY A 80 6.28 5.03 9.54
C GLY A 80 6.63 5.76 8.24
N PRO A 81 7.36 5.08 7.32
CA PRO A 81 7.80 5.66 6.04
C PRO A 81 6.66 6.21 5.15
N MET A 82 5.45 5.64 5.28
CA MET A 82 4.23 6.11 4.60
C MET A 82 4.00 7.62 4.75
N PHE A 83 4.24 8.18 5.93
CA PHE A 83 4.09 9.61 6.18
C PHE A 83 5.03 10.42 5.29
N GLY A 84 6.31 10.03 5.24
CA GLY A 84 7.31 10.68 4.41
C GLY A 84 6.97 10.60 2.92
N TYR A 85 6.52 9.44 2.44
CA TYR A 85 6.11 9.26 1.06
C TYR A 85 4.91 10.14 0.69
N LEU A 86 3.86 10.12 1.51
CA LEU A 86 2.65 10.90 1.24
C LEU A 86 2.90 12.40 1.36
N LYS A 87 3.75 12.82 2.31
CA LYS A 87 4.17 14.23 2.43
C LYS A 87 4.97 14.70 1.22
N ARG A 88 5.82 13.85 0.65
CA ARG A 88 6.54 14.15 -0.61
C ARG A 88 5.58 14.27 -1.79
N ALA A 89 4.53 13.44 -1.85
CA ALA A 89 3.49 13.52 -2.89
C ALA A 89 2.60 14.77 -2.72
N HIS A 90 2.28 15.13 -1.48
CA HIS A 90 1.39 16.24 -1.13
C HIS A 90 2.05 17.24 -0.15
N PRO A 91 3.05 18.02 -0.59
CA PRO A 91 3.84 18.87 0.30
C PRO A 91 3.03 19.98 0.98
N ARG A 92 1.88 20.36 0.40
CA ARG A 92 0.98 21.40 0.94
C ARG A 92 -0.08 20.86 1.90
N ALA A 93 -0.26 19.54 2.00
CA ALA A 93 -1.20 18.97 2.95
C ALA A 93 -0.66 19.12 4.37
N GLY A 94 -1.53 19.49 5.31
CA GLY A 94 -1.18 19.54 6.73
C GLY A 94 -0.90 18.15 7.29
N ASP A 95 -0.09 18.06 8.33
CA ASP A 95 0.36 16.79 8.90
C ASP A 95 -0.82 15.95 9.43
N ASP A 96 -1.82 16.60 10.03
CA ASP A 96 -3.06 15.94 10.45
C ASP A 96 -3.82 15.33 9.26
N ALA A 97 -3.86 16.02 8.12
CA ALA A 97 -4.53 15.52 6.92
C ALA A 97 -3.78 14.31 6.32
N ILE A 98 -2.44 14.35 6.30
CA ILE A 98 -1.59 13.23 5.90
C ILE A 98 -1.86 12.02 6.81
N THR A 99 -1.82 12.22 8.12
CA THR A 99 -2.08 11.17 9.11
C THR A 99 -3.46 10.54 8.93
N GLN A 100 -4.50 11.37 8.81
CA GLN A 100 -5.87 10.87 8.62
C GLN A 100 -6.04 10.14 7.29
N ALA A 101 -5.40 10.60 6.21
CA ALA A 101 -5.45 9.90 4.92
C ALA A 101 -4.82 8.50 5.00
N ILE A 102 -3.67 8.37 5.67
CA ILE A 102 -3.02 7.06 5.87
C ILE A 102 -3.90 6.15 6.73
N ILE A 103 -4.41 6.63 7.86
CA ILE A 103 -5.30 5.84 8.73
C ILE A 103 -6.55 5.38 7.95
N THR A 104 -7.12 6.26 7.14
CA THR A 104 -8.31 5.96 6.33
C THR A 104 -8.02 4.89 5.29
N ALA A 105 -6.89 4.98 4.57
CA ALA A 105 -6.47 3.98 3.59
C ALA A 105 -6.29 2.58 4.23
N VAL A 106 -5.61 2.52 5.38
CA VAL A 106 -5.38 1.26 6.12
C VAL A 106 -6.69 0.65 6.62
N LYS A 107 -7.60 1.48 7.13
CA LYS A 107 -8.92 1.02 7.60
C LYS A 107 -9.80 0.56 6.46
N PHE A 108 -9.76 1.22 5.31
CA PHE A 108 -10.50 0.80 4.13
C PHE A 108 -10.04 -0.58 3.62
N GLU A 109 -8.73 -0.82 3.48
CA GLU A 109 -8.21 -2.14 3.11
C GLU A 109 -8.63 -3.20 4.15
N GLY A 110 -8.48 -2.90 5.44
CA GLY A 110 -8.89 -3.82 6.52
C GLY A 110 -10.39 -4.11 6.53
N ALA A 111 -11.23 -3.15 6.17
CA ALA A 111 -12.68 -3.36 5.99
C ALA A 111 -12.97 -4.26 4.79
N ALA A 112 -12.26 -4.09 3.68
CA ALA A 112 -12.39 -4.96 2.51
C ALA A 112 -11.98 -6.41 2.84
N GLU A 113 -10.86 -6.60 3.56
CA GLU A 113 -10.43 -7.90 4.07
C GLU A 113 -11.50 -8.52 4.99
N ALA A 114 -12.04 -7.76 5.94
CA ALA A 114 -13.04 -8.25 6.89
C ALA A 114 -14.38 -8.64 6.24
N HIS A 115 -14.75 -7.98 5.14
CA HIS A 115 -15.95 -8.31 4.36
C HIS A 115 -15.74 -9.46 3.38
N PHE A 116 -14.49 -9.85 3.11
CA PHE A 116 -14.19 -10.94 2.19
C PHE A 116 -14.66 -12.28 2.78
N LYS A 117 -15.53 -12.96 2.04
CA LYS A 117 -16.00 -14.31 2.31
C LYS A 117 -15.99 -15.09 1.02
N TRP A 118 -15.18 -16.14 0.95
CA TRP A 118 -15.08 -16.97 -0.24
C TRP A 118 -16.21 -18.02 -0.25
N ASP A 119 -17.36 -17.63 -0.81
CA ASP A 119 -18.60 -18.43 -0.84
C ASP A 119 -19.18 -18.62 -2.26
N GLY A 120 -18.35 -18.45 -3.29
CA GLY A 120 -18.77 -18.63 -4.68
C GLY A 120 -17.67 -18.25 -5.66
N ASP A 121 -18.06 -17.58 -6.75
CA ASP A 121 -17.10 -17.00 -7.71
C ASP A 121 -16.16 -16.04 -6.99
N PHE A 122 -14.85 -16.32 -7.07
CA PHE A 122 -13.84 -15.60 -6.31
C PHE A 122 -13.86 -14.10 -6.62
N TRP A 123 -13.95 -13.72 -7.90
CA TRP A 123 -13.96 -12.32 -8.28
C TRP A 123 -15.24 -11.61 -7.82
N ALA A 124 -16.39 -12.26 -7.92
CA ALA A 124 -17.63 -11.73 -7.36
C ALA A 124 -17.54 -11.51 -5.84
N CYS A 125 -16.86 -12.40 -5.10
CA CYS A 125 -16.61 -12.23 -3.67
C CYS A 125 -15.73 -11.01 -3.37
N VAL A 126 -14.65 -10.81 -4.15
CA VAL A 126 -13.78 -9.63 -4.06
C VAL A 126 -14.55 -8.34 -4.35
N VAL A 127 -15.30 -8.28 -5.45
CA VAL A 127 -16.10 -7.12 -5.83
C VAL A 127 -17.11 -6.75 -4.75
N ARG A 128 -17.79 -7.75 -4.18
CA ARG A 128 -18.76 -7.56 -3.10
C ARG A 128 -18.11 -7.02 -1.83
N ALA A 129 -16.96 -7.57 -1.43
CA ALA A 129 -16.24 -7.13 -0.23
C ALA A 129 -15.79 -5.68 -0.34
N VAL A 130 -15.21 -5.29 -1.50
CA VAL A 130 -14.81 -3.91 -1.75
C VAL A 130 -16.02 -2.98 -1.80
N ALA A 131 -17.14 -3.38 -2.40
CA ALA A 131 -18.35 -2.57 -2.41
C ALA A 131 -18.91 -2.32 -1.00
N GLN A 132 -18.84 -3.32 -0.12
CA GLN A 132 -19.25 -3.17 1.29
C GLN A 132 -18.31 -2.25 2.07
N ALA A 133 -17.01 -2.31 1.81
CA ALA A 133 -16.04 -1.38 2.38
C ALA A 133 -16.22 0.05 1.83
N ALA A 134 -16.46 0.21 0.53
CA ALA A 134 -16.69 1.50 -0.12
C ALA A 134 -17.91 2.24 0.45
N ALA A 135 -18.95 1.51 0.89
CA ALA A 135 -20.09 2.10 1.58
C ALA A 135 -19.72 2.75 2.94
N GLN A 136 -18.62 2.33 3.57
CA GLN A 136 -18.10 2.90 4.81
C GLN A 136 -17.05 3.99 4.56
N TYR A 137 -16.41 3.96 3.38
CA TYR A 137 -15.33 4.87 2.99
C TYR A 137 -15.62 5.42 1.57
N PRO A 138 -16.58 6.35 1.43
CA PRO A 138 -17.10 6.79 0.13
C PRO A 138 -16.22 7.85 -0.58
N ASP A 139 -15.16 8.32 0.07
CA ASP A 139 -14.38 9.49 -0.39
C ASP A 139 -13.25 9.15 -1.37
N PHE A 140 -13.16 7.91 -1.82
CA PHE A 140 -12.18 7.48 -2.83
C PHE A 140 -12.77 7.58 -4.25
N LEU A 141 -11.89 7.71 -5.24
CA LEU A 141 -12.25 7.65 -6.65
C LEU A 141 -12.66 6.22 -7.07
N GLU A 142 -13.48 6.10 -8.12
CA GLU A 142 -13.86 4.79 -8.66
C GLU A 142 -12.63 3.99 -9.15
N THR A 143 -11.59 4.67 -9.63
CA THR A 143 -10.32 4.02 -9.99
C THR A 143 -9.66 3.36 -8.77
N THR A 144 -9.74 3.99 -7.61
CA THR A 144 -9.20 3.47 -6.35
C THR A 144 -10.00 2.25 -5.88
N TYR A 145 -11.33 2.27 -5.99
CA TYR A 145 -12.14 1.08 -5.70
C TYR A 145 -11.84 -0.07 -6.66
N ARG A 146 -11.63 0.22 -7.95
CA ARG A 146 -11.20 -0.80 -8.92
C ARG A 146 -9.85 -1.39 -8.53
N ASP A 147 -8.89 -0.55 -8.16
CA ASP A 147 -7.53 -1.00 -7.82
C ASP A 147 -7.53 -1.75 -6.48
N ALA A 148 -8.40 -1.39 -5.53
CA ALA A 148 -8.63 -2.12 -4.29
C ALA A 148 -9.13 -3.54 -4.53
N ARG A 149 -9.97 -3.77 -5.56
CA ARG A 149 -10.40 -5.13 -5.96
C ARG A 149 -9.20 -5.96 -6.40
N ASN A 150 -8.30 -5.40 -7.21
CA ASN A 150 -7.10 -6.10 -7.63
C ASN A 150 -6.16 -6.41 -6.46
N ASN A 151 -6.00 -5.46 -5.53
CA ASN A 151 -5.18 -5.66 -4.34
C ASN A 151 -5.75 -6.75 -3.44
N LEU A 152 -7.04 -6.70 -3.11
CA LEU A 152 -7.70 -7.73 -2.30
C LEU A 152 -7.63 -9.11 -2.97
N ALA A 153 -7.80 -9.17 -4.29
CA ALA A 153 -7.65 -10.43 -5.04
C ALA A 153 -6.24 -11.01 -4.97
N TYR A 154 -5.21 -10.16 -4.90
CA TYR A 154 -3.82 -10.60 -4.70
C TYR A 154 -3.58 -11.09 -3.27
N ASP A 155 -4.11 -10.39 -2.27
CA ASP A 155 -3.91 -10.74 -0.85
C ASP A 155 -4.66 -12.02 -0.43
N MET A 156 -5.82 -12.30 -1.04
CA MET A 156 -6.69 -13.43 -0.68
C MET A 156 -6.41 -14.73 -1.47
N LYS A 157 -5.40 -14.74 -2.33
CA LYS A 157 -5.05 -15.87 -3.20
C LYS A 157 -3.76 -16.55 -2.76
#